data_AF-A0A9N9DXC5-F1
#
_entry.id   AF-A0A9N9DXC5-F1
#
_cell.length_a   1.000
_cell.length_b   1.000
_cell.length_c   1.000
_cell.angle_alpha   90.00
_cell.angle_beta   90.00
_cell.angle_gamma   90.00
#
_symmetry.space_group_name_H-M   'P 1'
#
loop_
_entity.id
_entity.type
_entity.pdbx_description
1 polymer ?
#
loop_
_entity_poly.entity_id
_entity_poly.type
_entity_poly.pdbx_seq_one_letter_code
_entity_poly.pdbx_strand_id
1 'polypeptide(L)'
;LDLSTSFSTNNPPFQLENFGDIGPLAGAQNVNEQSVLYTIDLSSSSPTWKKLSDGTAPNAPSSRRGARMVFNPTDQSLYVWGGAYNGSVLNDTDFYIYGINKNSWFRKASPNPPEARALHTMTILPNGYIFILGGIPTVTF
;
A
#
# COMPACT_ATOMS: atom_id res chain seq x y z
N LEU A 1 -21.53 -13.50 44.81
CA LEU A 1 -22.63 -12.75 44.19
C LEU A 1 -22.03 -11.75 43.23
N ASP A 2 -22.74 -11.53 42.14
CA ASP A 2 -22.27 -11.18 40.81
C ASP A 2 -22.24 -9.66 40.51
N LEU A 3 -21.46 -9.30 39.49
CA LEU A 3 -21.68 -8.29 38.43
C LEU A 3 -21.69 -6.76 38.73
N SER A 4 -20.73 -6.00 38.15
CA SER A 4 -20.97 -5.14 36.96
C SER A 4 -19.82 -4.15 36.61
N THR A 5 -19.20 -4.42 35.44
CA THR A 5 -18.72 -3.53 34.36
C THR A 5 -17.98 -2.20 34.62
N SER A 6 -16.75 -2.10 34.10
CA SER A 6 -16.48 -1.27 32.90
C SER A 6 -15.19 -1.72 32.20
N PHE A 7 -15.29 -1.97 30.89
CA PHE A 7 -14.16 -2.27 30.00
C PHE A 7 -13.46 -0.97 29.60
N SER A 8 -12.13 -0.93 29.71
CA SER A 8 -11.28 0.03 29.00
C SER A 8 -10.19 -0.75 28.28
N THR A 9 -10.45 -1.15 27.04
CA THR A 9 -9.40 -1.71 26.17
C THR A 9 -8.63 -0.56 25.55
N ASN A 10 -7.51 -0.20 26.20
CA ASN A 10 -6.42 0.59 25.61
C ASN A 10 -5.74 -0.21 24.47
N ASN A 11 -6.49 -0.54 23.43
CA ASN A 11 -5.90 -1.08 22.21
C ASN A 11 -5.47 0.10 21.34
N PRO A 12 -4.17 0.29 21.07
CA PRO A 12 -3.75 1.22 20.03
C PRO A 12 -4.37 0.77 18.69
N PRO A 13 -4.64 1.69 17.74
CA PRO A 13 -5.20 1.32 16.45
C PRO A 13 -4.26 0.32 15.78
N PHE A 14 -4.82 -0.79 15.30
CA PHE A 14 -4.12 -1.83 14.56
C PHE A 14 -3.28 -1.18 13.45
N GLN A 15 -1.97 -1.04 13.69
CA GLN A 15 -1.00 -0.70 12.66
C GLN A 15 -0.93 -1.94 11.78
N LEU A 16 -1.36 -1.84 10.53
CA LEU A 16 -1.06 -2.85 9.53
C LEU A 16 0.46 -2.78 9.33
N GLU A 17 1.24 -3.53 10.11
CA GLU A 17 2.68 -3.61 9.95
C GLU A 17 2.93 -4.20 8.56
N ASN A 18 3.28 -3.31 7.65
CA ASN A 18 3.43 -3.59 6.24
C ASN A 18 4.77 -4.31 6.03
N PHE A 19 4.88 -5.55 6.50
CA PHE A 19 5.99 -6.44 6.18
C PHE A 19 5.85 -6.92 4.73
N GLY A 20 6.01 -6.00 3.79
CA GLY A 20 6.11 -6.32 2.37
C GLY A 20 7.56 -6.63 1.99
N ASP A 21 7.72 -7.81 1.39
CA ASP A 21 8.86 -8.42 0.72
C ASP A 21 10.00 -8.99 1.58
N ILE A 22 9.85 -10.27 1.94
CA ILE A 22 10.98 -11.21 1.97
C ILE A 22 10.92 -12.11 0.72
N GLY A 23 11.57 -11.66 -0.37
CA GLY A 23 12.03 -12.54 -1.46
C GLY A 23 12.23 -11.88 -2.83
N PRO A 24 13.20 -12.33 -3.67
CA PRO A 24 14.56 -12.76 -3.35
C PRO A 24 15.56 -11.59 -3.46
N LEU A 25 16.56 -11.60 -2.57
CA LEU A 25 17.79 -10.84 -2.75
C LEU A 25 18.49 -11.34 -4.03
N ALA A 26 18.80 -10.43 -4.94
CA ALA A 26 19.58 -10.62 -6.18
C ALA A 26 18.96 -11.53 -7.27
N GLY A 27 18.72 -10.96 -8.46
CA GLY A 27 18.73 -11.72 -9.72
C GLY A 27 17.39 -12.15 -10.34
N ALA A 28 16.23 -11.92 -9.72
CA ALA A 28 14.95 -12.20 -10.36
C ALA A 28 14.56 -11.08 -11.37
N GLN A 29 15.10 -11.19 -12.58
CA GLN A 29 14.63 -10.46 -13.76
C GLN A 29 13.46 -11.26 -14.35
N ASN A 30 12.27 -10.66 -14.42
CA ASN A 30 11.02 -11.21 -14.96
C ASN A 30 10.20 -12.14 -14.04
N VAL A 31 9.49 -11.54 -13.09
CA VAL A 31 8.26 -12.13 -12.56
C VAL A 31 7.14 -11.15 -12.84
N ASN A 32 6.43 -11.31 -13.98
CA ASN A 32 5.16 -10.69 -14.36
C ASN A 32 4.66 -9.66 -13.32
N GLU A 33 5.29 -8.49 -13.27
CA GLU A 33 5.04 -7.50 -12.22
C GLU A 33 3.62 -7.01 -12.50
N GLN A 34 2.66 -7.22 -11.58
CA GLN A 34 1.27 -6.82 -11.79
C GLN A 34 0.78 -6.06 -10.56
N SER A 35 0.18 -4.89 -10.78
CA SER A 35 -0.48 -4.09 -9.73
C SER A 35 -1.91 -4.60 -9.46
N VAL A 36 -2.05 -5.91 -9.22
CA VAL A 36 -3.33 -6.53 -8.87
C VAL A 36 -3.60 -6.29 -7.39
N LEU A 37 -4.81 -5.82 -7.08
CA LEU A 37 -5.25 -5.64 -5.70
C LEU A 37 -6.24 -6.74 -5.34
N TYR A 38 -5.99 -7.42 -4.22
CA TYR A 38 -6.88 -8.41 -3.63
C TYR A 38 -7.30 -7.98 -2.22
N THR A 39 -8.42 -8.52 -1.76
CA THR A 39 -8.88 -8.43 -0.37
C THR A 39 -9.35 -9.80 0.11
N ILE A 40 -9.34 -9.99 1.42
CA ILE A 40 -9.89 -11.17 2.09
C ILE A 40 -10.56 -10.72 3.38
N ASP A 41 -11.79 -11.19 3.60
CA ASP A 41 -12.52 -10.95 4.84
C ASP A 41 -12.21 -12.06 5.84
N LEU A 42 -11.45 -11.72 6.88
CA LEU A 42 -11.03 -12.65 7.93
C LEU A 42 -12.11 -12.86 9.01
N SER A 43 -13.19 -12.08 8.99
CA SER A 43 -14.34 -12.28 9.89
C SER A 43 -15.30 -13.37 9.38
N SER A 44 -15.19 -13.74 8.10
CA SER A 44 -15.97 -14.81 7.48
C SER A 44 -15.60 -16.19 8.05
N SER A 45 -16.59 -17.07 8.23
CA SER A 45 -16.36 -18.49 8.56
C SER A 45 -15.70 -19.28 7.43
N SER A 46 -15.70 -18.74 6.21
CA SER A 46 -14.96 -19.26 5.06
C SER A 46 -14.30 -18.10 4.30
N PRO A 47 -13.10 -17.66 4.73
CA PRO A 47 -12.39 -16.57 4.08
C PRO A 47 -12.00 -16.93 2.64
N THR A 48 -12.30 -16.03 1.70
CA THR A 48 -11.94 -16.18 0.29
C THR A 48 -11.29 -14.92 -0.24
N TRP A 49 -10.25 -15.11 -1.06
CA TRP A 49 -9.60 -13.99 -1.75
C TRP A 49 -10.49 -13.46 -2.86
N LYS A 50 -10.75 -12.15 -2.81
CA LYS A 50 -11.49 -11.43 -3.85
C LYS A 50 -10.54 -10.47 -4.57
N LYS A 51 -10.51 -10.56 -5.90
CA LYS A 51 -9.82 -9.57 -6.73
C LYS A 51 -10.63 -8.27 -6.74
N LEU A 52 -9.99 -7.18 -6.35
CA LEU A 52 -10.56 -5.83 -6.37
C LEU A 52 -10.15 -5.04 -7.62
N SER A 53 -8.93 -5.23 -8.09
CA SER A 53 -8.42 -4.58 -9.30
C SER A 53 -7.41 -5.47 -10.00
N ASP A 54 -7.44 -5.51 -11.33
CA ASP A 54 -6.48 -6.21 -12.18
C ASP A 54 -5.35 -5.30 -12.70
N GLY A 55 -5.30 -4.05 -12.24
CA GLY A 55 -4.32 -3.05 -12.67
C GLY A 55 -4.64 -2.38 -14.01
N THR A 56 -5.79 -2.67 -14.64
CA THR A 56 -6.19 -2.07 -15.93
C THR A 56 -7.17 -0.92 -15.80
N ALA A 57 -7.71 -0.69 -14.60
CA ALA A 57 -8.68 0.37 -14.34
C ALA A 57 -8.08 1.77 -14.59
N PRO A 58 -8.91 2.77 -14.96
CA PRO A 58 -8.45 4.16 -15.07
C PRO A 58 -7.77 4.61 -13.77
N ASN A 59 -6.64 5.30 -13.92
CA ASN A 59 -5.81 5.78 -12.80
C ASN A 59 -5.21 4.68 -11.90
N ALA A 60 -5.33 3.40 -12.24
CA ALA A 60 -4.60 2.36 -11.53
C ALA A 60 -3.08 2.57 -11.68
N PRO A 61 -2.29 2.24 -10.65
CA PRO A 61 -0.84 2.23 -10.77
C PRO A 61 -0.42 1.23 -11.83
N SER A 62 0.55 1.61 -12.67
CA SER A 62 1.30 0.64 -13.45
C SER A 62 1.90 -0.42 -12.54
N SER A 63 2.16 -1.60 -13.10
CA SER A 63 2.95 -2.65 -12.48
C SER A 63 4.18 -2.11 -11.77
N ARG A 64 4.37 -2.51 -10.52
CA ARG A 64 5.46 -2.05 -9.66
C ARG A 64 5.76 -3.07 -8.56
N ARG A 65 7.03 -3.21 -8.21
CA ARG A 65 7.50 -3.91 -7.01
C ARG A 65 8.15 -2.95 -6.03
N GLY A 66 8.18 -3.32 -4.75
CA GLY A 66 8.77 -2.47 -3.70
C GLY A 66 8.08 -1.12 -3.50
N ALA A 67 6.86 -0.95 -4.03
CA ALA A 67 5.99 0.16 -3.68
C ALA A 67 5.41 -0.08 -2.28
N ARG A 68 5.00 0.98 -1.58
CA ARG A 68 4.33 0.86 -0.28
C ARG A 68 2.90 1.35 -0.35
N MET A 69 2.07 0.73 0.50
CA MET A 69 0.66 1.02 0.63
C MET A 69 0.32 1.32 2.10
N VAL A 70 -0.47 2.36 2.36
CA VAL A 70 -0.99 2.66 3.71
C VAL A 70 -2.49 2.88 3.66
N PHE A 71 -3.19 2.48 4.72
CA PHE A 71 -4.63 2.65 4.85
C PHE A 71 -4.95 3.90 5.67
N ASN A 72 -5.80 4.76 5.13
CA ASN A 72 -6.37 5.87 5.88
C ASN A 72 -7.81 5.53 6.32
N PRO A 73 -8.08 5.35 7.62
CA PRO A 73 -9.43 5.05 8.10
C PRO A 73 -10.40 6.23 7.94
N THR A 74 -9.91 7.47 7.91
CA THR A 74 -10.75 8.67 7.86
C THR A 74 -11.49 8.80 6.52
N ASP A 75 -10.81 8.49 5.41
CA ASP A 75 -11.40 8.57 4.06
C ASP A 75 -11.64 7.18 3.42
N GLN A 76 -11.37 6.10 4.16
CA GLN A 76 -11.45 4.71 3.72
C GLN A 76 -10.72 4.45 2.39
N SER A 77 -9.49 4.93 2.28
CA SER A 77 -8.67 4.78 1.08
C SER A 77 -7.31 4.15 1.35
N LEU A 78 -6.81 3.41 0.36
CA LEU A 78 -5.45 2.90 0.32
C LEU A 78 -4.58 3.84 -0.52
N TYR A 79 -3.51 4.36 0.07
CA TYR A 79 -2.55 5.24 -0.59
C TYR A 79 -1.32 4.43 -0.98
N VAL A 80 -0.94 4.47 -2.25
CA VAL A 80 0.19 3.74 -2.84
C VAL A 80 1.16 4.72 -3.48
N TRP A 81 2.46 4.53 -3.26
CA TRP A 81 3.49 5.36 -3.88
C TRP A 81 4.82 4.60 -4.13
N GLY A 82 5.57 5.10 -5.11
CA GLY A 82 6.91 4.65 -5.49
C GLY A 82 6.94 3.25 -6.09
N GLY A 83 8.09 2.60 -5.95
CA GLY A 83 8.36 1.27 -6.50
C GLY A 83 9.23 1.30 -7.74
N ALA A 84 9.46 0.12 -8.29
CA ALA A 84 10.28 -0.11 -9.48
C ALA A 84 9.56 -1.04 -10.45
N TYR A 85 9.89 -0.92 -11.72
CA TYR A 85 9.45 -1.82 -12.78
C TYR A 85 10.63 -2.15 -13.69
N ASN A 86 10.76 -3.41 -14.09
CA ASN A 86 11.79 -3.87 -15.03
C ASN A 86 13.23 -3.38 -14.71
N GLY A 87 13.60 -3.39 -13.42
CA GLY A 87 14.93 -2.98 -12.97
C GLY A 87 15.17 -1.47 -12.96
N SER A 88 14.13 -0.64 -12.96
CA SER A 88 14.27 0.82 -12.83
C SER A 88 13.23 1.36 -11.85
N VAL A 89 13.62 2.34 -11.03
CA VAL A 89 12.64 3.05 -10.19
C VAL A 89 11.62 3.78 -11.07
N LEU A 90 10.38 3.83 -10.62
CA LEU A 90 9.33 4.57 -11.32
C LEU A 90 9.44 6.05 -10.96
N ASN A 91 9.60 6.90 -11.98
CA ASN A 91 9.61 8.36 -11.83
C ASN A 91 8.20 8.96 -11.72
N ASP A 92 7.23 8.18 -11.20
CA ASP A 92 5.91 8.74 -10.93
C ASP A 92 5.94 9.61 -9.68
N THR A 93 5.43 10.82 -9.84
CA THR A 93 5.37 11.85 -8.80
C THR A 93 4.09 11.76 -7.98
N ASP A 94 3.22 10.81 -8.32
CA ASP A 94 1.82 10.84 -7.96
C ASP A 94 1.47 9.75 -6.97
N PHE A 95 0.58 10.07 -6.06
CA PHE A 95 -0.06 9.06 -5.21
C PHE A 95 -1.19 8.39 -5.98
N TYR A 96 -1.21 7.07 -5.91
CA TYR A 96 -2.33 6.25 -6.36
C TYR A 96 -3.20 5.95 -5.15
N ILE A 97 -4.48 6.25 -5.27
CA ILE A 97 -5.42 6.19 -4.17
C ILE A 97 -6.54 5.25 -4.57
N TYR A 98 -6.67 4.11 -3.89
CA TYR A 98 -7.80 3.21 -4.09
C TYR A 98 -8.86 3.51 -3.02
N GLY A 99 -10.00 4.07 -3.45
CA GLY A 99 -11.12 4.34 -2.55
C GLY A 99 -11.94 3.07 -2.35
N ILE A 100 -11.93 2.50 -1.13
CA ILE A 100 -12.54 1.21 -0.83
C ILE A 100 -14.05 1.25 -1.10
N ASN A 101 -14.74 2.26 -0.57
CA ASN A 101 -16.18 2.44 -0.77
C ASN A 101 -16.58 2.65 -2.23
N LYS A 102 -15.69 3.24 -3.02
CA LYS A 102 -15.93 3.54 -4.45
C LYS A 102 -15.47 2.43 -5.37
N ASN A 103 -14.74 1.44 -4.85
CA ASN A 103 -14.10 0.38 -5.62
C ASN A 103 -13.37 0.94 -6.86
N SER A 104 -12.62 2.03 -6.71
CA SER A 104 -12.07 2.79 -7.83
C SER A 104 -10.72 3.42 -7.48
N TRP A 105 -9.85 3.54 -8.48
CA TRP A 105 -8.58 4.23 -8.38
C TRP A 105 -8.71 5.72 -8.71
N PHE A 106 -7.94 6.53 -7.98
CA PHE A 106 -7.73 7.95 -8.19
C PHE A 106 -6.23 8.21 -8.23
N ARG A 107 -5.82 9.23 -8.98
CA ARG A 107 -4.43 9.66 -9.07
C ARG A 107 -4.35 11.10 -8.56
N LYS A 108 -3.42 11.36 -7.66
CA LYS A 108 -3.19 12.70 -7.11
C LYS A 108 -1.74 13.09 -7.31
N ALA A 109 -1.52 14.08 -8.17
CA ALA A 109 -0.22 14.69 -8.34
C ALA A 109 0.11 15.57 -7.13
N SER A 110 1.39 15.55 -6.73
CA SER A 110 1.92 16.46 -5.71
C SER A 110 3.05 17.29 -6.32
N PRO A 111 3.06 18.61 -6.16
CA PRO A 111 4.23 19.40 -6.49
C PRO A 111 5.40 18.99 -5.59
N ASN A 112 6.62 19.10 -6.10
CA ASN A 112 7.89 18.81 -5.39
C ASN A 112 7.92 17.42 -4.71
N PRO A 113 7.68 16.33 -5.45
CA PRO A 113 7.79 14.99 -4.90
C PRO A 113 9.24 14.69 -4.47
N PRO A 114 9.45 13.79 -3.51
CA PRO A 114 10.79 13.25 -3.27
C PRO A 114 11.30 12.54 -4.52
N GLU A 115 12.63 12.36 -4.61
CA GLU A 115 13.23 11.54 -5.66
C GLU A 115 12.60 10.14 -5.67
N ALA A 116 12.35 9.64 -6.88
CA ALA A 116 11.82 8.30 -7.15
C ALA A 116 12.59 7.25 -6.37
N ARG A 117 11.87 6.29 -5.79
CA ARG A 117 12.49 5.24 -4.96
C ARG A 117 11.63 4.00 -4.85
N ALA A 118 12.29 2.87 -4.63
CA ALA A 118 11.66 1.61 -4.27
C ALA A 118 12.13 1.13 -2.90
N LEU A 119 11.44 0.13 -2.34
CA LEU A 119 11.81 -0.53 -1.07
C LEU A 119 11.87 0.42 0.13
N HIS A 120 11.17 1.56 0.06
CA HIS A 120 11.04 2.52 1.16
C HIS A 120 10.04 2.03 2.20
N THR A 121 9.79 2.81 3.24
CA THR A 121 8.70 2.61 4.21
C THR A 121 7.74 3.78 4.14
N MET A 122 6.46 3.52 4.46
CA MET A 122 5.42 4.55 4.42
C MET A 122 4.48 4.36 5.60
N THR A 123 4.12 5.45 6.30
CA THR A 123 3.11 5.43 7.36
C THR A 123 2.20 6.66 7.24
N ILE A 124 0.98 6.54 7.72
CA ILE A 124 0.01 7.64 7.74
C ILE A 124 -0.44 7.93 9.18
N LEU A 125 -0.49 9.21 9.53
CA LEU A 125 -0.99 9.67 10.82
C LEU A 125 -2.49 10.00 10.75
N PRO A 126 -3.22 10.03 11.89
CA PRO A 126 -4.65 10.36 11.92
C PRO A 126 -5.02 11.72 11.32
N ASN A 127 -4.07 12.66 11.30
CA ASN A 127 -4.23 13.97 10.67
C ASN A 127 -4.04 13.96 9.14
N GLY A 128 -3.84 12.79 8.53
CA GLY A 128 -3.72 12.59 7.09
C GLY A 128 -2.31 12.79 6.53
N TYR A 129 -1.30 13.07 7.36
CA TYR A 129 0.07 13.19 6.90
C TYR A 129 0.69 11.82 6.65
N ILE A 130 1.26 11.65 5.45
CA ILE A 130 2.03 10.46 5.07
C ILE A 130 3.51 10.76 5.21
N PHE A 131 4.23 9.91 5.94
CA PHE A 131 5.67 9.95 6.09
C PHE A 131 6.30 8.83 5.27
N ILE A 132 7.37 9.15 4.56
CA ILE A 132 8.15 8.20 3.76
C ILE A 132 9.59 8.23 4.26
N LEU A 133 10.18 7.05 4.49
CA LEU A 133 11.57 6.93 4.94
C LEU A 133 12.31 5.80 4.23
N GLY A 134 13.59 6.06 3.91
CA GLY A 134 14.51 5.09 3.34
C GLY A 134 14.22 4.79 1.86
N GLY A 135 14.53 3.55 1.46
CA GLY A 135 14.46 3.08 0.09
C GLY A 135 15.69 3.42 -0.74
N ILE A 136 15.70 2.94 -1.98
CA ILE A 136 16.79 3.10 -2.94
C ILE A 136 16.33 3.93 -4.15
N PRO A 137 17.10 4.96 -4.56
CA PRO A 137 16.75 5.82 -5.70
C PRO A 137 17.10 5.20 -7.06
N THR A 138 17.87 4.12 -7.06
CA THR A 138 18.24 3.37 -8.28
C THR A 138 18.20 1.90 -7.96
N VAL A 139 17.65 1.08 -8.86
CA VAL A 139 17.67 -0.38 -8.73
C VAL A 139 18.57 -0.96 -9.82
N THR A 140 19.89 -0.94 -9.62
CA THR A 140 20.80 -1.73 -10.47
C THR A 140 20.81 -3.16 -9.97
N PHE A 141 20.39 -4.11 -10.81
CA PHE A 141 20.57 -5.54 -10.61
C PHE A 141 21.70 -6.05 -11.49
#